data_AF-E6WWI0-F1
#
_entry.id   AF-E6WWI0-F1
#
_cell.length_a   1.000
_cell.length_b   1.000
_cell.length_c   1.000
_cell.angle_alpha   90.00
_cell.angle_beta   90.00
_cell.angle_gamma   90.00
#
_symmetry.space_group_name_H-M   'P 1'
#
loop_
_entity.id
_entity.type
_entity.pdbx_description
1 polymer ?
#
loop_
_entity_poly.entity_id
_entity_poly.type
_entity_poly.pdbx_seq_one_letter_code
_entity_poly.pdbx_strand_id
1 'polypeptide(L)'
;MLRLGKGVFGAIAGAAAFGMLVMWLDWVQQRSAGVALPFPTLVRLAACAATFGLALLGVHWMSRRQQAADALELQQVREGRGFEADGGATWFLFAVPACLVAGAGGGWALRHGAAAMAVLALALLLVFLVLGWHIAQLMLRPGPMLRMDRLGITSAQYGRIPWREVVGIELHQMHARGATLHVLRLCVRDPGRYLLRAPAPTRWLHGRRLRAARVGALPIALNLLDKDAGLVHQCALALRRQDPSPFVPGWNARMEASEVEAILEQRGLDEERERIILELQSLGEDGVELPAHLTGRMAAHRARSEAAQPLLRQALAAHVRRTRSDARAMRIAMIGLVGLVVLAVALRLAG
;
A
#
# COMPACT_ATOMS: atom_id res chain seq x y z
N MET A 1 17.70 -7.95 -5.60
CA MET A 1 19.08 -7.56 -5.24
C MET A 1 19.26 -6.06 -4.93
N LEU A 2 18.64 -5.13 -5.67
CA LEU A 2 18.89 -3.68 -5.49
C LEU A 2 18.47 -3.11 -4.12
N ARG A 3 17.36 -3.61 -3.54
CA ARG A 3 16.89 -3.22 -2.19
C ARG A 3 17.85 -3.63 -1.06
N LEU A 4 18.45 -4.81 -1.16
CA LEU A 4 19.48 -5.28 -0.21
C LEU A 4 20.72 -4.37 -0.27
N GLY A 5 21.14 -3.96 -1.47
CA GLY A 5 22.22 -2.99 -1.64
C GLY A 5 21.95 -1.65 -0.95
N LYS A 6 20.74 -1.08 -1.14
CA LYS A 6 20.33 0.14 -0.43
C LYS A 6 20.35 -0.02 1.10
N GLY A 7 19.89 -1.16 1.60
CA GLY A 7 19.91 -1.47 3.04
C GLY A 7 21.33 -1.53 3.61
N VAL A 8 22.26 -2.16 2.87
CA VAL A 8 23.68 -2.25 3.27
C VAL A 8 24.33 -0.87 3.29
N PHE A 9 24.19 -0.06 2.24
CA PHE A 9 24.73 1.30 2.24
C PHE A 9 24.08 2.21 3.30
N GLY A 10 22.78 2.03 3.55
CA GLY A 10 22.08 2.73 4.63
C GLY A 10 22.61 2.34 6.02
N ALA A 11 22.90 1.06 6.26
CA ALA A 11 23.51 0.60 7.51
C ALA A 11 24.94 1.13 7.69
N ILE A 12 25.74 1.16 6.62
CA ILE A 12 27.09 1.75 6.62
C ILE A 12 27.02 3.26 6.92
N ALA A 13 26.09 3.98 6.29
CA ALA A 13 25.88 5.41 6.57
C ALA A 13 25.46 5.63 8.03
N GLY A 14 24.56 4.79 8.57
CA GLY A 14 24.15 4.85 9.97
C GLY A 14 25.31 4.62 10.94
N ALA A 15 26.15 3.62 10.68
CA ALA A 15 27.33 3.33 11.50
C ALA A 15 28.38 4.46 11.44
N ALA A 16 28.64 5.02 10.25
CA ALA A 16 29.55 6.15 10.07
C ALA A 16 29.04 7.41 10.77
N ALA A 17 27.74 7.72 10.66
CA ALA A 17 27.12 8.84 11.36
C ALA A 17 27.17 8.69 12.89
N PHE A 18 26.95 7.47 13.40
CA PHE A 18 27.09 7.17 14.82
C PHE A 18 28.54 7.34 15.29
N GLY A 19 29.52 6.86 14.51
CA GLY A 19 30.95 7.08 14.77
C GLY A 19 31.30 8.58 14.83
N MET A 20 30.81 9.38 13.87
CA MET A 20 31.00 10.84 13.89
C MET A 20 30.38 11.48 15.13
N LEU A 21 29.18 11.04 15.54
CA LEU A 21 28.47 11.60 16.69
C LEU A 21 29.19 11.29 18.01
N VAL A 22 29.68 10.07 18.19
CA VAL A 22 30.48 9.69 19.38
C VAL A 22 31.76 10.51 19.46
N MET A 23 32.47 10.67 18.34
CA MET A 23 33.72 11.45 18.29
C MET A 23 33.47 12.96 18.45
N TRP A 24 32.33 13.46 17.99
CA TRP A 24 31.90 14.84 18.20
C TRP A 24 31.58 15.11 19.68
N LEU A 25 30.89 14.19 20.36
CA LEU A 25 30.60 14.31 21.79
C LEU A 25 31.87 14.29 22.64
N ASP A 26 32.80 13.38 22.34
CA ASP A 26 34.13 13.32 23.00
C ASP A 26 34.92 14.62 22.79
N TRP A 27 34.85 15.20 21.59
CA TRP A 27 35.46 16.50 21.32
C TRP A 27 34.82 17.66 22.10
N VAL A 28 33.48 17.74 22.16
CA VAL A 28 32.80 18.80 22.92
C VAL A 28 33.22 18.74 24.39
N GLN A 29 33.38 17.52 24.93
CA GLN A 29 33.86 17.31 26.29
C GLN A 29 35.33 17.75 26.46
N GLN A 30 36.22 17.38 25.55
CA GLN A 30 37.64 17.79 25.59
C GLN A 30 37.86 19.28 25.36
N ARG A 31 37.03 19.93 24.52
CA ARG A 31 37.05 21.37 24.28
C ARG A 31 36.60 22.14 25.52
N SER A 32 35.62 21.62 26.27
CA SER A 32 35.23 22.20 27.57
C SER A 32 36.36 22.14 28.61
N ALA A 33 37.33 21.23 28.42
CA ALA A 33 38.54 21.10 29.22
C ALA A 33 39.77 21.85 28.65
N GLY A 34 39.61 22.64 27.57
CA GLY A 34 40.68 23.45 26.98
C GLY A 34 41.73 22.69 26.17
N VAL A 35 41.49 21.42 25.84
CA VAL A 35 42.44 20.57 25.11
C VAL A 35 42.23 20.69 23.59
N ALA A 36 43.31 20.90 22.84
CA ALA A 36 43.28 20.91 21.37
C ALA A 36 43.06 19.50 20.80
N LEU A 37 42.37 19.40 19.65
CA LEU A 37 42.09 18.13 18.99
C LEU A 37 43.39 17.40 18.59
N PRO A 38 43.59 16.14 19.01
CA PRO A 38 44.68 15.33 18.51
C PRO A 38 44.55 15.13 16.99
N PHE A 39 45.66 15.27 16.25
CA PHE A 39 45.73 14.95 14.83
C PHE A 39 45.11 13.57 14.46
N PRO A 40 45.31 12.47 15.20
CA PRO A 40 44.66 11.19 14.88
C PRO A 40 43.12 11.24 14.99
N THR A 41 42.56 12.11 15.83
CA THR A 41 41.11 12.30 15.95
C THR A 41 40.54 13.00 14.72
N LEU A 42 41.27 13.99 14.16
CA LEU A 42 40.92 14.65 12.91
C LEU A 42 40.93 13.69 11.71
N VAL A 43 41.95 12.82 11.62
CA VAL A 43 42.04 11.81 10.56
C VAL A 43 40.87 10.83 10.63
N ARG A 44 40.50 10.37 11.83
CA ARG A 44 39.34 9.48 12.03
C ARG A 44 38.01 10.15 11.69
N LEU A 45 37.83 11.43 12.05
CA LEU A 45 36.64 12.22 11.67
C LEU A 45 36.54 12.38 10.16
N ALA A 46 37.65 12.71 9.48
CA ALA A 46 37.70 12.81 8.02
C ALA A 46 37.37 11.46 7.35
N ALA A 47 37.88 10.34 7.87
CA ALA A 47 37.56 9.00 7.38
C ALA A 47 36.08 8.63 7.59
N CYS A 48 35.48 8.98 8.73
CA CYS A 48 34.05 8.76 8.98
C CYS A 48 33.17 9.64 8.07
N ALA A 49 33.57 10.89 7.85
CA ALA A 49 32.87 11.79 6.92
C ALA A 49 32.94 11.30 5.47
N ALA A 50 34.12 10.83 5.03
CA ALA A 50 34.31 10.28 3.69
C ALA A 50 33.49 8.98 3.48
N THR A 51 33.49 8.07 4.46
CA THR A 51 32.69 6.84 4.40
C THR A 51 31.19 7.12 4.43
N PHE A 52 30.74 8.08 5.25
CA PHE A 52 29.35 8.55 5.23
C PHE A 52 28.96 9.14 3.87
N GLY A 53 29.79 10.01 3.29
CA GLY A 53 29.56 10.61 1.98
C GLY A 53 29.51 9.58 0.85
N LEU A 54 30.44 8.63 0.83
CA LEU A 54 30.44 7.52 -0.13
C LEU A 54 29.21 6.60 0.03
N ALA A 55 28.79 6.34 1.27
CA ALA A 55 27.61 5.54 1.54
C ALA A 55 26.33 6.24 1.05
N LEU A 56 26.19 7.56 1.29
CA LEU A 56 25.06 8.34 0.78
C LEU A 56 25.05 8.41 -0.76
N LEU A 57 26.23 8.61 -1.38
CA LEU A 57 26.37 8.56 -2.84
C LEU A 57 25.98 7.17 -3.38
N GLY A 58 26.36 6.10 -2.70
CA GLY A 58 25.95 4.74 -3.01
C GLY A 58 24.43 4.56 -2.93
N VAL A 59 23.80 5.02 -1.84
CA VAL A 59 22.32 5.01 -1.70
C VAL A 59 21.66 5.80 -2.82
N HIS A 60 22.16 7.00 -3.14
CA HIS A 60 21.61 7.88 -4.17
C HIS A 60 21.77 7.33 -5.58
N TRP A 61 22.95 6.79 -5.90
CA TRP A 61 23.19 6.14 -7.19
C TRP A 61 22.28 4.92 -7.35
N MET A 62 22.16 4.09 -6.31
CA MET A 62 21.29 2.93 -6.32
C MET A 62 19.81 3.30 -6.37
N SER A 63 19.42 4.42 -5.75
CA SER A 63 18.05 4.94 -5.83
C SER A 63 17.72 5.40 -7.23
N ARG A 64 18.59 6.17 -7.88
CA ARG A 64 18.43 6.58 -9.28
C ARG A 64 18.39 5.40 -10.23
N ARG A 65 19.29 4.43 -10.06
CA ARG A 65 19.32 3.23 -10.92
C ARG A 65 18.04 2.41 -10.78
N GLN A 66 17.50 2.31 -9.56
CA GLN A 66 16.23 1.64 -9.34
C GLN A 66 15.06 2.43 -9.92
N GLN A 67 15.01 3.76 -9.77
CA GLN A 67 13.98 4.60 -10.37
C GLN A 67 13.95 4.49 -11.91
N ALA A 68 15.13 4.44 -12.55
CA ALA A 68 15.23 4.26 -13.99
C ALA A 68 14.71 2.88 -14.43
N ALA A 69 15.06 1.82 -13.68
CA ALA A 69 14.55 0.47 -13.94
C ALA A 69 13.02 0.39 -13.75
N ASP A 70 12.52 0.97 -12.66
CA ASP A 70 11.09 1.02 -12.34
C ASP A 70 10.30 1.79 -13.42
N ALA A 71 10.87 2.88 -13.95
CA ALA A 71 10.25 3.66 -15.02
C ALA A 71 10.17 2.88 -16.35
N LEU A 72 11.23 2.16 -16.72
CA LEU A 72 11.23 1.30 -17.90
C LEU A 72 10.21 0.16 -17.77
N GLU A 73 10.14 -0.46 -16.59
CA GLU A 73 9.17 -1.52 -16.31
C GLU A 73 7.72 -1.00 -16.40
N LEU A 74 7.45 0.19 -15.86
CA LEU A 74 6.14 0.82 -15.98
C LEU A 74 5.79 1.16 -17.44
N GLN A 75 6.76 1.60 -18.24
CA GLN A 75 6.55 1.85 -19.66
C GLN A 75 6.18 0.57 -20.41
N GLN A 76 6.91 -0.53 -20.17
CA GLN A 76 6.60 -1.84 -20.75
C GLN A 76 5.19 -2.33 -20.40
N VAL A 77 4.73 -2.06 -19.17
CA VAL A 77 3.37 -2.40 -18.72
C VAL A 77 2.32 -1.56 -19.44
N ARG A 78 2.61 -0.26 -19.68
CA ARG A 78 1.73 0.62 -20.47
C ARG A 78 1.61 0.16 -21.93
N GLU A 79 2.65 -0.44 -22.48
CA GLU A 79 2.65 -1.11 -23.79
C GLU A 79 1.93 -2.48 -23.78
N GLY A 80 1.44 -2.90 -22.60
CA GLY A 80 0.62 -4.08 -22.42
C GLY A 80 1.39 -5.37 -22.16
N ARG A 81 2.67 -5.27 -21.75
CA ARG A 81 3.40 -6.41 -21.18
C ARG A 81 2.89 -6.72 -19.76
N GLY A 82 3.06 -7.97 -19.35
CA GLY A 82 2.79 -8.39 -17.98
C GLY A 82 3.80 -7.80 -16.99
N PHE A 83 3.35 -7.66 -15.74
CA PHE A 83 4.14 -7.28 -14.58
C PHE A 83 4.23 -8.48 -13.63
N GLU A 84 5.42 -8.77 -13.12
CA GLU A 84 5.64 -9.86 -12.16
C GLU A 84 6.46 -9.35 -10.97
N ALA A 85 6.05 -9.76 -9.77
CA ALA A 85 6.70 -9.45 -8.51
C ALA A 85 6.81 -10.72 -7.66
N ASP A 86 8.02 -10.97 -7.19
CA ASP A 86 8.39 -12.16 -6.43
C ASP A 86 8.36 -11.87 -4.94
N GLY A 87 8.49 -12.93 -4.14
CA GLY A 87 8.61 -12.82 -2.70
C GLY A 87 9.90 -12.15 -2.26
N GLY A 88 9.78 -11.04 -1.54
CA GLY A 88 10.88 -10.37 -0.87
C GLY A 88 11.26 -11.07 0.45
N ALA A 89 12.54 -11.34 0.65
CA ALA A 89 13.07 -11.96 1.88
C ALA A 89 13.03 -11.04 3.13
N THR A 90 12.51 -9.81 2.99
CA THR A 90 12.47 -8.78 4.03
C THR A 90 11.68 -9.21 5.27
N TRP A 91 10.69 -10.10 5.13
CA TRP A 91 9.93 -10.63 6.27
C TRP A 91 10.79 -11.46 7.23
N PHE A 92 11.74 -12.25 6.72
CA PHE A 92 12.62 -13.08 7.56
C PHE A 92 13.48 -12.23 8.51
N LEU A 93 13.81 -11.00 8.12
CA LEU A 93 14.54 -10.04 8.96
C LEU A 93 13.76 -9.65 10.22
N PHE A 94 12.43 -9.76 10.23
CA PHE A 94 11.60 -9.45 11.40
C PHE A 94 11.14 -10.69 12.14
N ALA A 95 10.79 -11.75 11.41
CA ALA A 95 10.28 -12.98 12.02
C ALA A 95 11.35 -13.70 12.86
N VAL A 96 12.59 -13.78 12.37
CA VAL A 96 13.68 -14.49 13.08
C VAL A 96 14.02 -13.80 14.40
N PRO A 97 14.27 -12.48 14.47
CA PRO A 97 14.51 -11.81 15.75
C PRO A 97 13.33 -11.89 16.71
N ALA A 98 12.09 -11.79 16.21
CA ALA A 98 10.90 -11.92 17.07
C ALA A 98 10.82 -13.31 17.73
N CYS A 99 11.10 -14.39 16.98
CA CYS A 99 11.18 -15.73 17.53
C CYS A 99 12.30 -15.89 18.56
N LEU A 100 13.48 -15.30 18.30
CA LEU A 100 14.61 -15.34 19.24
C LEU A 100 14.30 -14.61 20.54
N VAL A 101 13.68 -13.42 20.47
CA VAL A 101 13.28 -12.64 21.65
C VAL A 101 12.19 -13.37 22.45
N ALA A 102 11.19 -13.94 21.79
CA ALA A 102 10.14 -14.71 22.45
C ALA A 102 10.72 -15.96 23.14
N GLY A 103 11.60 -16.70 22.47
CA GLY A 103 12.28 -17.86 23.04
C GLY A 103 13.16 -17.52 24.25
N ALA A 104 14.00 -16.48 24.12
CA ALA A 104 14.87 -16.02 25.21
C ALA A 104 14.08 -15.47 26.40
N GLY A 105 13.02 -14.68 26.14
CA GLY A 105 12.13 -14.14 27.16
C GLY A 105 11.36 -15.24 27.90
N GLY A 106 10.87 -16.26 27.17
CA GLY A 106 10.22 -17.43 27.77
C GLY A 106 11.17 -18.23 28.66
N GLY A 107 12.40 -18.48 28.19
CA GLY A 107 13.44 -19.16 28.98
C GLY A 107 13.86 -18.39 30.23
N TRP A 108 13.97 -17.06 30.14
CA TRP A 108 14.21 -16.19 31.29
C TRP A 108 13.05 -16.24 32.30
N ALA A 109 11.80 -16.19 31.84
CA ALA A 109 10.61 -16.23 32.68
C ALA A 109 10.48 -17.55 33.45
N LEU A 110 10.76 -18.69 32.81
CA LEU A 110 10.78 -20.00 33.47
C LEU A 110 11.83 -20.06 34.60
N ARG A 111 13.02 -19.49 34.38
CA ARG A 111 14.10 -19.46 35.37
C ARG A 111 13.77 -18.62 36.61
N HIS A 112 12.89 -17.63 36.48
CA HIS A 112 12.49 -16.73 37.57
C HIS A 112 11.11 -17.05 38.14
N GLY A 113 10.55 -18.24 37.86
CA GLY A 113 9.26 -18.68 38.39
C GLY A 113 8.05 -17.94 37.82
N ALA A 114 8.22 -17.13 36.77
CA ALA A 114 7.16 -16.34 36.14
C ALA A 114 6.42 -17.17 35.08
N ALA A 115 5.70 -18.22 35.51
CA ALA A 115 5.04 -19.18 34.63
C ALA A 115 4.06 -18.52 33.64
N ALA A 116 3.30 -17.50 34.07
CA ALA A 116 2.37 -16.79 33.20
C ALA A 116 3.07 -16.09 32.01
N MET A 117 4.24 -15.48 32.25
CA MET A 117 5.04 -14.83 31.20
C MET A 117 5.66 -15.85 30.24
N ALA A 118 6.05 -17.02 30.76
CA ALA A 118 6.54 -18.12 29.93
C ALA A 118 5.45 -18.68 29.00
N VAL A 119 4.22 -18.85 29.50
CA VAL A 119 3.07 -19.29 28.69
C VAL A 119 2.74 -18.25 27.61
N LEU A 120 2.74 -16.96 27.94
CA LEU A 120 2.52 -15.89 26.97
C LEU A 120 3.61 -15.88 25.88
N ALA A 121 4.88 -16.02 26.27
CA ALA A 121 6.00 -16.06 25.34
C ALA A 121 5.91 -17.29 24.40
N LEU A 122 5.53 -18.46 24.93
CA LEU A 122 5.29 -19.66 24.14
C LEU A 122 4.13 -19.48 23.16
N ALA A 123 3.01 -18.89 23.61
CA ALA A 123 1.87 -18.60 22.76
C ALA A 123 2.25 -17.66 21.60
N LEU A 124 3.00 -16.59 21.89
CA LEU A 124 3.51 -15.67 20.87
C LEU A 124 4.46 -16.37 19.89
N LEU A 125 5.37 -17.20 20.38
CA LEU A 125 6.29 -17.98 19.55
C LEU A 125 5.51 -18.90 18.58
N LEU A 126 4.50 -19.61 19.08
CA LEU A 126 3.65 -20.45 18.24
C LEU A 126 2.90 -19.64 17.17
N VAL A 127 2.37 -18.46 17.52
CA VAL A 127 1.74 -17.55 16.56
C VAL A 127 2.73 -17.13 15.46
N PHE A 128 3.95 -16.71 15.82
CA PHE A 128 4.97 -16.33 14.84
C PHE A 128 5.41 -17.50 13.96
N LEU A 129 5.52 -18.71 14.51
CA LEU A 129 5.85 -19.92 13.75
C LEU A 129 4.75 -20.28 12.75
N VAL A 130 3.48 -20.27 13.18
CA VAL A 130 2.34 -20.57 12.28
C VAL A 130 2.22 -19.51 11.19
N LEU A 131 2.34 -18.23 11.53
CA LEU A 131 2.28 -17.14 10.55
C LEU A 131 3.48 -17.18 9.59
N GLY A 132 4.68 -17.41 10.13
CA GLY A 132 5.92 -17.55 9.37
C GLY A 132 5.87 -18.74 8.42
N TRP A 133 5.34 -19.88 8.85
CA TRP A 133 5.14 -21.05 8.01
C TRP A 133 4.16 -20.77 6.86
N HIS A 134 3.03 -20.12 7.13
CA HIS A 134 2.10 -19.73 6.06
C HIS A 134 2.72 -18.76 5.04
N ILE A 135 3.51 -17.79 5.50
CA ILE A 135 4.22 -16.87 4.60
C ILE A 135 5.29 -17.63 3.81
N ALA A 136 6.05 -18.52 4.46
CA ALA A 136 7.04 -19.35 3.78
C ALA A 136 6.38 -20.25 2.72
N GLN A 137 5.23 -20.87 3.01
CA GLN A 137 4.46 -21.63 2.02
C GLN A 137 4.04 -20.77 0.82
N LEU A 138 3.69 -19.50 1.03
CA LEU A 138 3.37 -18.58 -0.06
C LEU A 138 4.61 -18.23 -0.89
N MET A 139 5.78 -18.10 -0.27
CA MET A 139 7.04 -17.78 -0.96
C MET A 139 7.67 -18.99 -1.67
N LEU A 140 7.46 -20.20 -1.14
CA LEU A 140 7.97 -21.46 -1.71
C LEU A 140 7.09 -21.99 -2.85
N ARG A 141 5.92 -21.36 -3.10
CA ARG A 141 5.09 -21.73 -4.24
C ARG A 141 5.84 -21.43 -5.54
N PRO A 142 5.79 -22.34 -6.53
CA PRO A 142 6.40 -22.08 -7.83
C PRO A 142 5.70 -20.90 -8.52
N GLY A 143 6.49 -19.94 -9.00
CA GLY A 143 6.02 -18.77 -9.73
C GLY A 143 5.96 -17.48 -8.89
N PRO A 144 5.58 -16.35 -9.52
CA PRO A 144 5.59 -15.04 -8.88
C PRO A 144 4.50 -14.92 -7.81
N MET A 145 4.80 -14.19 -6.72
CA MET A 145 3.82 -13.92 -5.66
C MET A 145 2.68 -13.02 -6.13
N LEU A 146 2.97 -12.13 -7.08
CA LEU A 146 2.02 -11.26 -7.72
C LEU A 146 2.35 -11.12 -9.21
N ARG A 147 1.42 -11.49 -10.07
CA ARG A 147 1.48 -11.26 -11.51
C ARG A 147 0.30 -10.43 -11.94
N MET A 148 0.52 -9.48 -12.83
CA MET A 148 -0.54 -8.70 -13.47
C MET A 148 -0.33 -8.76 -14.97
N ASP A 149 -1.36 -9.09 -15.73
CA ASP A 149 -1.31 -9.09 -17.19
C ASP A 149 -2.60 -8.49 -17.74
N ARG A 150 -2.82 -8.55 -19.06
CA ARG A 150 -4.05 -8.01 -19.67
C ARG A 150 -5.33 -8.69 -19.20
N LEU A 151 -5.24 -9.87 -18.59
CA LEU A 151 -6.42 -10.62 -18.19
C LEU A 151 -6.80 -10.42 -16.73
N GLY A 152 -5.90 -9.92 -15.89
CA GLY A 152 -6.18 -9.63 -14.48
C GLY A 152 -4.95 -9.60 -13.58
N ILE A 153 -5.21 -9.66 -12.28
CA ILE A 153 -4.21 -9.80 -11.22
C ILE A 153 -4.24 -11.23 -10.69
N THR A 154 -3.11 -11.93 -10.75
CA THR A 154 -2.91 -13.21 -10.07
C THR A 154 -2.07 -13.00 -8.82
N SER A 155 -2.69 -13.19 -7.66
CA SER A 155 -2.00 -13.14 -6.37
C SER A 155 -1.85 -14.54 -5.79
N ALA A 156 -0.71 -14.85 -5.19
CA ALA A 156 -0.53 -16.11 -4.46
C ALA A 156 -1.55 -16.30 -3.32
N GLN A 157 -2.12 -15.21 -2.79
CA GLN A 157 -3.10 -15.24 -1.71
C GLN A 157 -4.52 -15.52 -2.22
N TYR A 158 -4.99 -14.80 -3.24
CA TYR A 158 -6.39 -14.83 -3.68
C TYR A 158 -6.60 -15.60 -5.00
N GLY A 159 -5.52 -16.01 -5.65
CA GLY A 159 -5.53 -16.54 -7.00
C GLY A 159 -5.74 -15.43 -8.04
N ARG A 160 -6.26 -15.82 -9.21
CA ARG A 160 -6.53 -14.90 -10.32
C ARG A 160 -7.83 -14.14 -10.13
N ILE A 161 -7.74 -12.81 -10.25
CA ILE A 161 -8.81 -11.81 -10.20
C ILE A 161 -8.83 -11.09 -11.55
N PRO A 162 -9.83 -11.34 -12.41
CA PRO A 162 -10.02 -10.65 -13.68
C PRO A 162 -10.21 -9.13 -13.53
N TRP A 163 -9.67 -8.34 -14.47
CA TRP A 163 -9.82 -6.87 -14.42
C TRP A 163 -11.27 -6.40 -14.47
N ARG A 164 -12.11 -7.09 -15.24
CA ARG A 164 -13.57 -6.85 -15.31
C ARG A 164 -14.29 -6.83 -13.97
N GLU A 165 -13.72 -7.49 -12.96
CA GLU A 165 -14.31 -7.56 -11.63
C GLU A 165 -13.66 -6.60 -10.64
N VAL A 166 -12.52 -6.00 -11.01
CA VAL A 166 -11.84 -4.95 -10.25
C VAL A 166 -12.51 -3.62 -10.57
N VAL A 167 -13.17 -3.06 -9.57
CA VAL A 167 -13.93 -1.81 -9.64
C VAL A 167 -13.08 -0.60 -9.27
N GLY A 168 -12.08 -0.80 -8.41
CA GLY A 168 -11.29 0.29 -7.83
C GLY A 168 -9.97 -0.24 -7.28
N ILE A 169 -8.97 0.63 -7.22
CA ILE A 169 -7.63 0.30 -6.73
C ILE A 169 -7.15 1.45 -5.84
N GLU A 170 -6.71 1.14 -4.63
CA GLU A 170 -6.13 2.09 -3.68
C GLU A 170 -4.79 1.56 -3.17
N LEU A 171 -3.76 2.40 -3.17
CA LEU A 171 -2.55 2.14 -2.39
C LEU A 171 -2.71 2.73 -0.99
N HIS A 172 -2.81 1.86 0.00
CA HIS A 172 -2.93 2.26 1.39
C HIS A 172 -1.59 2.15 2.11
N GLN A 173 -1.21 3.22 2.82
CA GLN A 173 -0.02 3.29 3.64
C GLN A 173 -0.41 3.39 5.12
N MET A 174 0.08 2.44 5.92
CA MET A 174 -0.06 2.43 7.37
C MET A 174 1.30 2.65 8.01
N HIS A 175 1.41 3.67 8.85
CA HIS A 175 2.61 3.92 9.64
C HIS A 175 2.44 3.28 11.02
N ALA A 176 3.27 2.29 11.35
CA ALA A 176 3.23 1.60 12.64
C ALA A 176 4.65 1.51 13.23
N ARG A 177 4.88 2.18 14.37
CA ARG A 177 6.09 2.05 15.22
C ARG A 177 7.41 1.94 14.43
N GLY A 178 7.69 2.89 13.54
CA GLY A 178 8.93 2.96 12.77
C GLY A 178 8.94 2.17 11.45
N ALA A 179 7.86 1.48 11.11
CA ALA A 179 7.71 0.79 9.82
C ALA A 179 6.49 1.30 9.03
N THR A 180 6.64 1.38 7.71
CA THR A 180 5.53 1.71 6.79
C THR A 180 5.05 0.43 6.10
N LEU A 181 3.83 0.03 6.41
CA LEU A 181 3.13 -1.07 5.77
C LEU A 181 2.35 -0.55 4.57
N HIS A 182 2.60 -1.13 3.41
CA HIS A 182 1.96 -0.83 2.15
C HIS A 182 1.01 -1.97 1.79
N VAL A 183 -0.25 -1.62 1.54
CA VAL A 183 -1.30 -2.56 1.18
C VAL A 183 -1.98 -2.06 -0.09
N LEU A 184 -1.97 -2.87 -1.13
CA LEU A 184 -2.80 -2.63 -2.31
C LEU A 184 -4.20 -3.15 -1.99
N ARG A 185 -5.18 -2.25 -1.95
CA ARG A 185 -6.58 -2.61 -1.79
C ARG A 185 -7.23 -2.65 -3.16
N LEU A 186 -7.76 -3.82 -3.51
CA LEU A 186 -8.55 -4.00 -4.72
C LEU A 186 -10.02 -4.03 -4.35
N CYS A 187 -10.79 -3.07 -4.83
CA CYS A 187 -12.24 -3.14 -4.79
C CYS A 187 -12.70 -4.13 -5.85
N VAL A 188 -13.34 -5.21 -5.44
CA VAL A 188 -13.81 -6.25 -6.36
C VAL A 188 -15.29 -6.52 -6.16
N ARG A 189 -15.95 -6.93 -7.25
CA ARG A 189 -17.30 -7.53 -7.22
C ARG A 189 -17.21 -8.94 -6.65
N ASP A 190 -18.12 -9.25 -5.73
CA ASP A 190 -18.18 -10.52 -5.00
C ASP A 190 -16.79 -10.96 -4.47
N PRO A 191 -16.24 -10.29 -3.44
CA PRO A 191 -14.99 -10.69 -2.80
C PRO A 191 -15.05 -12.07 -2.13
N GLY A 192 -16.25 -12.59 -1.84
CA GLY A 192 -16.46 -13.86 -1.14
C GLY A 192 -15.79 -15.03 -1.83
N ARG A 193 -15.93 -15.14 -3.15
CA ARG A 193 -15.30 -16.22 -3.94
C ARG A 193 -13.77 -16.24 -3.88
N TYR A 194 -13.15 -15.08 -3.71
CA TYR A 194 -11.69 -14.95 -3.63
C TYR A 194 -11.16 -15.30 -2.24
N LEU A 195 -11.94 -15.02 -1.21
CA LEU A 195 -11.59 -15.38 0.18
C LEU A 195 -11.59 -16.88 0.44
N LEU A 196 -12.36 -17.65 -0.34
CA LEU A 196 -12.32 -19.11 -0.26
C LEU A 196 -10.93 -19.66 -0.62
N ARG A 197 -10.18 -18.96 -1.48
CA ARG A 197 -8.82 -19.32 -1.88
C ARG A 197 -7.76 -18.75 -0.95
N ALA A 198 -8.12 -17.75 -0.14
CA ALA A 198 -7.22 -17.10 0.80
C ALA A 198 -6.74 -18.04 1.92
N PRO A 199 -5.51 -17.85 2.44
CA PRO A 199 -5.02 -18.55 3.62
C PRO A 199 -5.99 -18.41 4.81
N ALA A 200 -6.01 -19.42 5.68
CA ALA A 200 -6.85 -19.46 6.88
C ALA A 200 -6.81 -18.17 7.73
N PRO A 201 -5.65 -17.58 8.07
CA PRO A 201 -5.62 -16.36 8.87
C PRO A 201 -6.29 -15.16 8.18
N THR A 202 -6.03 -14.99 6.88
CA THR A 202 -6.66 -13.93 6.07
C THR A 202 -8.17 -14.12 5.99
N ARG A 203 -8.61 -15.38 5.81
CA ARG A 203 -10.03 -15.73 5.76
C ARG A 203 -10.73 -15.52 7.09
N TRP A 204 -10.06 -15.75 8.21
CA TRP A 204 -10.60 -15.50 9.54
C TRP A 204 -10.71 -13.99 9.82
N LEU A 205 -9.64 -13.23 9.53
CA LEU A 205 -9.58 -11.79 9.79
C LEU A 205 -10.58 -10.98 8.97
N HIS A 206 -10.78 -11.34 7.69
CA HIS A 206 -11.62 -10.58 6.77
C HIS A 206 -12.93 -11.27 6.37
N GLY A 207 -13.12 -12.54 6.73
CA GLY A 207 -14.21 -13.37 6.24
C GLY A 207 -15.60 -12.86 6.61
N ARG A 208 -15.81 -12.37 7.83
CA ARG A 208 -17.13 -11.87 8.26
C ARG A 208 -17.61 -10.69 7.41
N ARG A 209 -16.72 -9.73 7.14
CA ARG A 209 -17.08 -8.50 6.42
C ARG A 209 -17.22 -8.74 4.91
N LEU A 210 -16.37 -9.57 4.33
CA LEU A 210 -16.28 -9.71 2.89
C LEU A 210 -17.07 -10.89 2.30
N ARG A 211 -17.51 -11.88 3.09
CA ARG A 211 -18.28 -13.01 2.54
C ARG A 211 -19.67 -12.62 2.03
N ALA A 212 -20.33 -11.67 2.68
CA ALA A 212 -21.69 -11.24 2.35
C ALA A 212 -21.73 -9.95 1.51
N ALA A 213 -20.56 -9.36 1.22
CA ALA A 213 -20.49 -8.08 0.51
C ALA A 213 -20.62 -8.30 -0.99
N ARG A 214 -21.48 -7.51 -1.66
CA ARG A 214 -21.55 -7.46 -3.13
C ARG A 214 -20.32 -6.82 -3.75
N VAL A 215 -19.76 -5.83 -3.06
CA VAL A 215 -18.53 -5.14 -3.43
C VAL A 215 -17.67 -4.99 -2.17
N GLY A 216 -16.38 -5.30 -2.25
CA GLY A 216 -15.49 -5.15 -1.10
C GLY A 216 -14.01 -5.09 -1.43
N ALA A 217 -13.23 -4.67 -0.43
CA ALA A 217 -11.81 -4.45 -0.55
C ALA A 217 -11.01 -5.73 -0.20
N LEU A 218 -10.32 -6.30 -1.19
CA LEU A 218 -9.33 -7.35 -0.98
C LEU A 218 -7.95 -6.72 -0.72
N PRO A 219 -7.34 -6.91 0.46
CA PRO A 219 -6.03 -6.38 0.78
C PRO A 219 -4.92 -7.32 0.29
N ILE A 220 -3.98 -6.81 -0.51
CA ILE A 220 -2.74 -7.48 -0.91
C ILE A 220 -1.56 -6.77 -0.22
N ALA A 221 -0.86 -7.48 0.66
CA ALA A 221 0.30 -6.94 1.36
C ALA A 221 1.48 -6.80 0.38
N LEU A 222 1.97 -5.58 0.17
CA LEU A 222 3.04 -5.28 -0.78
C LEU A 222 4.44 -5.39 -0.16
N ASN A 223 4.56 -5.32 1.17
CA ASN A 223 5.85 -5.43 1.86
C ASN A 223 6.50 -6.81 1.74
N LEU A 224 5.72 -7.83 1.35
CA LEU A 224 6.21 -9.18 1.06
C LEU A 224 6.76 -9.31 -0.36
N LEU A 225 6.66 -8.27 -1.19
CA LEU A 225 7.13 -8.30 -2.57
C LEU A 225 8.51 -7.66 -2.70
N ASP A 226 9.27 -8.14 -3.67
CA ASP A 226 10.59 -7.61 -3.99
C ASP A 226 10.55 -6.24 -4.70
N LYS A 227 9.41 -5.91 -5.34
CA LYS A 227 9.14 -4.63 -6.03
C LYS A 227 8.68 -3.49 -5.10
N ASP A 228 8.82 -2.26 -5.60
CA ASP A 228 8.31 -1.08 -4.91
C ASP A 228 6.77 -1.01 -4.90
N ALA A 229 6.19 -0.62 -3.76
CA ALA A 229 4.75 -0.59 -3.59
C ALA A 229 4.05 0.44 -4.51
N GLY A 230 4.70 1.58 -4.74
CA GLY A 230 4.24 2.62 -5.66
C GLY A 230 4.27 2.13 -7.10
N LEU A 231 5.35 1.44 -7.50
CA LEU A 231 5.45 0.83 -8.84
C LEU A 231 4.32 -0.19 -9.07
N VAL A 232 4.12 -1.12 -8.13
CA VAL A 232 3.06 -2.13 -8.20
C VAL A 232 1.68 -1.47 -8.38
N HIS A 233 1.39 -0.41 -7.62
CA HIS A 233 0.15 0.34 -7.75
C HIS A 233 0.00 1.03 -9.11
N GLN A 234 1.06 1.67 -9.62
CA GLN A 234 1.03 2.33 -10.92
C GLN A 234 0.86 1.33 -12.07
N CYS A 235 1.52 0.17 -12.01
CA CYS A 235 1.34 -0.92 -12.96
C CYS A 235 -0.09 -1.48 -12.93
N ALA A 236 -0.65 -1.66 -11.73
CA ALA A 236 -2.03 -2.13 -11.57
C ALA A 236 -3.03 -1.14 -12.20
N LEU A 237 -2.86 0.16 -11.97
CA LEU A 237 -3.68 1.20 -12.58
C LEU A 237 -3.50 1.25 -14.11
N ALA A 238 -2.27 1.11 -14.60
CA ALA A 238 -1.98 1.13 -16.04
C ALA A 238 -2.68 -0.02 -16.77
N LEU A 239 -2.56 -1.25 -16.26
CA LEU A 239 -3.22 -2.42 -16.83
C LEU A 239 -4.74 -2.35 -16.68
N ARG A 240 -5.24 -1.91 -15.51
CA ARG A 240 -6.69 -1.79 -15.30
C ARG A 240 -7.34 -0.81 -16.27
N ARG A 241 -6.65 0.28 -16.63
CA ARG A 241 -7.14 1.27 -17.61
C ARG A 241 -7.23 0.74 -19.04
N GLN A 242 -6.53 -0.36 -19.35
CA GLN A 242 -6.61 -1.01 -20.67
C GLN A 242 -7.88 -1.88 -20.80
N ASP A 243 -8.51 -2.26 -19.68
CA ASP A 243 -9.75 -3.04 -19.68
C ASP A 243 -10.97 -2.10 -19.77
N PRO A 244 -11.92 -2.34 -20.70
CA PRO A 244 -13.06 -1.46 -20.95
C PRO A 244 -14.12 -1.50 -19.84
N SER A 245 -14.03 -2.42 -18.88
CA SER A 245 -15.06 -2.58 -17.87
C SER A 245 -15.17 -1.35 -16.95
N PRO A 246 -16.36 -1.01 -16.44
CA PRO A 246 -16.57 0.15 -15.57
C PRO A 246 -15.62 0.19 -14.37
N PHE A 247 -14.95 1.31 -14.19
CA PHE A 247 -13.95 1.57 -13.14
C PHE A 247 -14.32 2.85 -12.39
N VAL A 248 -14.04 2.89 -11.08
CA VAL A 248 -14.23 4.06 -10.22
C VAL A 248 -12.86 4.71 -9.95
N PRO A 249 -12.51 5.80 -10.65
CA PRO A 249 -11.26 6.52 -10.41
C PRO A 249 -11.25 7.10 -8.98
N GLY A 250 -10.13 6.98 -8.28
CA GLY A 250 -10.00 7.51 -6.92
C GLY A 250 -10.79 6.75 -5.86
N TRP A 251 -11.23 5.52 -6.17
CA TRP A 251 -11.84 4.66 -5.18
C TRP A 251 -10.93 4.50 -3.95
N ASN A 252 -11.54 4.47 -2.77
CA ASN A 252 -10.86 4.17 -1.51
C ASN A 252 -11.74 3.31 -0.62
N ALA A 253 -11.13 2.62 0.34
CA ALA A 253 -11.82 1.69 1.23
C ALA A 253 -12.83 2.33 2.21
N ARG A 254 -12.93 3.67 2.26
CA ARG A 254 -13.93 4.39 3.05
C ARG A 254 -15.23 4.62 2.28
N MET A 255 -15.22 4.46 0.96
CA MET A 255 -16.45 4.52 0.16
C MET A 255 -17.35 3.34 0.51
N GLU A 256 -18.64 3.60 0.65
CA GLU A 256 -19.62 2.54 0.91
C GLU A 256 -19.95 1.75 -0.35
N ALA A 257 -20.41 0.51 -0.18
CA ALA A 257 -20.78 -0.33 -1.32
C ALA A 257 -21.88 0.31 -2.18
N SER A 258 -22.87 0.97 -1.55
CA SER A 258 -23.94 1.70 -2.23
C SER A 258 -23.43 2.89 -3.05
N GLU A 259 -22.45 3.63 -2.55
CA GLU A 259 -21.79 4.73 -3.26
C GLU A 259 -21.04 4.22 -4.50
N VAL A 260 -20.31 3.11 -4.36
CA VAL A 260 -19.60 2.47 -5.46
C VAL A 260 -20.56 1.92 -6.51
N GLU A 261 -21.65 1.27 -6.09
CA GLU A 261 -22.69 0.76 -6.98
C GLU A 261 -23.38 1.89 -7.75
N ALA A 262 -23.74 2.99 -7.09
CA ALA A 262 -24.36 4.14 -7.75
C ALA A 262 -23.45 4.79 -8.82
N ILE A 263 -22.14 4.91 -8.55
CA ILE A 263 -21.18 5.43 -9.53
C ILE A 263 -21.03 4.49 -10.73
N LEU A 264 -21.01 3.17 -10.48
CA LEU A 264 -20.93 2.16 -11.54
C LEU A 264 -22.18 2.13 -12.40
N GLU A 265 -23.36 2.26 -11.78
CA GLU A 265 -24.64 2.31 -12.47
C GLU A 265 -24.71 3.54 -13.38
N GLN A 266 -24.34 4.72 -12.87
CA GLN A 266 -24.30 5.94 -13.67
C GLN A 266 -23.36 5.79 -14.89
N ARG A 267 -22.16 5.23 -14.71
CA ARG A 267 -21.23 5.01 -15.85
C ARG A 267 -21.80 4.04 -16.88
N GLY A 268 -22.44 2.96 -16.43
CA GLY A 268 -23.11 2.03 -17.33
C GLY A 268 -24.22 2.71 -18.14
N LEU A 269 -24.96 3.64 -17.53
CA LEU A 269 -25.93 4.47 -18.22
C LEU A 269 -25.27 5.42 -19.22
N ASP A 270 -24.19 6.11 -18.86
CA ASP A 270 -23.48 7.00 -19.78
C ASP A 270 -22.95 6.26 -21.03
N GLU A 271 -22.40 5.04 -20.85
CA GLU A 271 -21.95 4.17 -21.96
C GLU A 271 -23.12 3.65 -22.82
N GLU A 272 -24.27 3.36 -22.22
CA GLU A 272 -25.48 2.97 -22.94
C GLU A 272 -26.02 4.14 -23.76
N ARG A 273 -26.02 5.35 -23.20
CA ARG A 273 -26.42 6.58 -23.89
C ARG A 273 -25.54 6.84 -25.11
N GLU A 274 -24.22 6.71 -24.96
CA GLU A 274 -23.27 6.89 -26.07
C GLU A 274 -23.51 5.87 -27.19
N ARG A 275 -23.75 4.59 -26.85
CA ARG A 275 -24.13 3.57 -27.84
C ARG A 275 -25.42 3.92 -28.57
N ILE A 276 -26.44 4.37 -27.87
CA ILE A 276 -27.70 4.82 -28.50
C ILE A 276 -27.43 6.00 -29.45
N ILE A 277 -26.62 6.97 -29.05
CA ILE A 277 -26.28 8.13 -29.90
C ILE A 277 -25.53 7.70 -31.17
N LEU A 278 -24.54 6.81 -31.05
CA LEU A 278 -23.80 6.30 -32.22
C LEU A 278 -24.71 5.51 -33.17
N GLU A 279 -25.62 4.71 -32.62
CA GLU A 279 -26.60 3.94 -33.40
C GLU A 279 -27.57 4.88 -34.13
N LEU A 280 -28.04 5.95 -33.48
CA LEU A 280 -28.85 7.00 -34.10
C LEU A 280 -28.10 7.72 -35.22
N GLN A 281 -26.82 8.06 -35.01
CA GLN A 281 -25.99 8.69 -36.04
C GLN A 281 -25.76 7.77 -37.24
N SER A 282 -25.68 6.45 -37.01
CA SER A 282 -25.51 5.47 -38.08
C SER A 282 -26.74 5.27 -38.96
N LEU A 283 -27.93 5.64 -38.46
CA LEU A 283 -29.19 5.53 -39.21
C LEU A 283 -29.39 6.65 -40.25
N GLY A 284 -28.54 7.69 -40.24
CA GLY A 284 -28.60 8.80 -41.21
C GLY A 284 -29.74 9.80 -40.97
N GLU A 285 -29.62 10.99 -41.55
CA GLU A 285 -30.64 12.07 -41.52
C GLU A 285 -31.84 11.80 -42.43
N ASP A 286 -31.82 10.73 -43.22
CA ASP A 286 -32.94 10.35 -44.05
C ASP A 286 -34.09 9.97 -43.11
N GLY A 287 -35.19 10.72 -43.17
CA GLY A 287 -36.30 10.74 -42.20
C GLY A 287 -37.11 9.43 -42.05
N VAL A 288 -36.41 8.33 -41.86
CA VAL A 288 -36.90 6.99 -41.54
C VAL A 288 -37.38 7.01 -40.09
N GLU A 289 -38.61 6.56 -39.88
CA GLU A 289 -39.16 6.41 -38.54
C GLU A 289 -38.20 5.62 -37.65
N LEU A 290 -37.93 6.17 -36.45
CA LEU A 290 -37.08 5.53 -35.46
C LEU A 290 -37.55 4.08 -35.22
N PRO A 291 -36.68 3.08 -35.39
CA PRO A 291 -37.01 1.69 -35.11
C PRO A 291 -37.60 1.54 -33.71
N ALA A 292 -38.75 0.86 -33.57
CA ALA A 292 -39.47 0.72 -32.30
C ALA A 292 -38.60 0.16 -31.14
N HIS A 293 -37.60 -0.66 -31.47
CA HIS A 293 -36.65 -1.20 -30.49
C HIS A 293 -35.72 -0.11 -29.91
N LEU A 294 -35.36 0.93 -30.68
CA LEU A 294 -34.58 2.08 -30.18
C LEU A 294 -35.42 2.98 -29.30
N THR A 295 -36.66 3.25 -29.70
CA THR A 295 -37.60 4.06 -28.91
C THR A 295 -37.87 3.40 -27.55
N GLY A 296 -38.05 2.08 -27.52
CA GLY A 296 -38.17 1.29 -26.29
C GLY A 296 -36.91 1.32 -25.43
N ARG A 297 -35.72 1.14 -26.03
CA ARG A 297 -34.43 1.24 -25.31
C ARG A 297 -34.19 2.63 -24.72
N MET A 298 -34.51 3.70 -25.46
CA MET A 298 -34.40 5.08 -24.98
C MET A 298 -35.34 5.38 -23.81
N ALA A 299 -36.59 4.91 -23.87
CA ALA A 299 -37.54 5.05 -22.78
C ALA A 299 -37.08 4.30 -21.52
N ALA A 300 -36.61 3.06 -21.68
CA ALA A 300 -36.05 2.27 -20.58
C ALA A 300 -34.79 2.93 -19.98
N HIS A 301 -33.92 3.49 -20.82
CA HIS A 301 -32.73 4.21 -20.39
C HIS A 301 -33.08 5.48 -19.60
N ARG A 302 -34.06 6.28 -20.06
CA ARG A 302 -34.55 7.46 -19.32
C ARG A 302 -35.11 7.07 -17.95
N ALA A 303 -35.97 6.06 -17.89
CA ALA A 303 -36.55 5.59 -16.63
C ALA A 303 -35.48 5.13 -15.63
N ARG A 304 -34.45 4.39 -16.09
CA ARG A 304 -33.32 3.98 -15.25
C ARG A 304 -32.46 5.17 -14.79
N SER A 305 -32.21 6.12 -15.69
CA SER A 305 -31.46 7.34 -15.36
C SER A 305 -32.16 8.18 -14.29
N GLU A 306 -33.48 8.37 -14.43
CA GLU A 306 -34.30 9.07 -13.45
C GLU A 306 -34.28 8.38 -12.08
N ALA A 307 -34.33 7.04 -12.05
CA ALA A 307 -34.25 6.26 -10.81
C ALA A 307 -32.86 6.30 -10.14
N ALA A 308 -31.77 6.34 -10.93
CA ALA A 308 -30.40 6.32 -10.41
C ALA A 308 -29.90 7.70 -9.92
N GLN A 309 -30.41 8.79 -10.49
CA GLN A 309 -30.05 10.17 -10.11
C GLN A 309 -30.12 10.49 -8.61
N PRO A 310 -31.19 10.16 -7.86
CA PRO A 310 -31.26 10.47 -6.43
C PRO A 310 -30.20 9.69 -5.63
N LEU A 311 -29.97 8.42 -5.96
CA LEU A 311 -28.96 7.58 -5.30
C LEU A 311 -27.56 8.15 -5.50
N LEU A 312 -27.24 8.57 -6.73
CA LEU A 312 -25.98 9.22 -7.05
C LEU A 312 -25.80 10.54 -6.28
N ARG A 313 -26.84 11.40 -6.22
CA ARG A 313 -26.79 12.66 -5.47
C ARG A 313 -26.52 12.42 -3.99
N GLN A 314 -27.16 11.40 -3.40
CA GLN A 314 -26.92 11.01 -2.02
C GLN A 314 -25.49 10.50 -1.80
N ALA A 315 -25.01 9.65 -2.71
CA ALA A 315 -23.65 9.11 -2.70
C ALA A 315 -22.59 10.24 -2.76
N LEU A 316 -22.73 11.18 -3.71
CA LEU A 316 -21.85 12.34 -3.84
C LEU A 316 -21.92 13.27 -2.62
N ALA A 317 -23.13 13.51 -2.09
CA ALA A 317 -23.29 14.33 -0.88
C ALA A 317 -22.61 13.68 0.34
N ALA A 318 -22.74 12.37 0.50
CA ALA A 318 -22.06 11.62 1.56
C ALA A 318 -20.52 11.69 1.39
N HIS A 319 -20.03 11.55 0.17
CA HIS A 319 -18.61 11.69 -0.17
C HIS A 319 -18.06 13.07 0.21
N VAL A 320 -18.74 14.14 -0.20
CA VAL A 320 -18.36 15.53 0.07
C VAL A 320 -18.39 15.83 1.58
N ARG A 321 -19.37 15.30 2.31
CA ARG A 321 -19.42 15.45 3.77
C ARG A 321 -18.21 14.81 4.46
N ARG A 322 -17.82 13.59 4.05
CA ARG A 322 -16.65 12.88 4.61
C ARG A 322 -15.34 13.59 4.31
N THR A 323 -15.13 14.00 3.07
CA THR A 323 -13.89 14.72 2.70
C THR A 323 -13.77 16.04 3.46
N ARG A 324 -14.88 16.75 3.67
CA ARG A 324 -14.91 17.96 4.53
C ARG A 324 -14.66 17.66 6.00
N SER A 325 -15.22 16.59 6.57
CA SER A 325 -14.96 16.22 7.98
C SER A 325 -13.51 15.83 8.20
N ASP A 326 -12.92 15.09 7.26
CA ASP A 326 -11.51 14.69 7.32
C ASP A 326 -10.58 15.91 7.22
N ALA A 327 -10.89 16.86 6.32
CA ALA A 327 -10.14 18.11 6.21
C ALA A 327 -10.24 18.97 7.48
N ARG A 328 -11.41 18.99 8.15
CA ARG A 328 -11.59 19.69 9.44
C ARG A 328 -10.81 19.01 10.56
N ALA A 329 -10.89 17.68 10.68
CA ALA A 329 -10.13 16.92 11.67
C ALA A 329 -8.62 17.12 11.50
N MET A 330 -8.13 17.12 10.26
CA MET A 330 -6.73 17.38 9.94
C MET A 330 -6.30 18.81 10.28
N ARG A 331 -7.15 19.81 10.03
CA ARG A 331 -6.89 21.21 10.45
C ARG A 331 -6.82 21.35 11.96
N ILE A 332 -7.74 20.72 12.70
CA ILE A 332 -7.73 20.73 14.18
C ILE A 332 -6.46 20.06 14.71
N ALA A 333 -6.07 18.91 14.14
CA ALA A 333 -4.83 18.23 14.52
C ALA A 333 -3.59 19.07 14.22
N MET A 334 -3.56 19.78 13.08
CA MET A 334 -2.46 20.67 12.71
C MET A 334 -2.38 21.89 13.65
N ILE A 335 -3.51 22.50 14.00
CA ILE A 335 -3.57 23.61 14.98
C ILE A 335 -3.11 23.11 16.35
N GLY A 336 -3.54 21.93 16.79
CA GLY A 336 -3.08 21.31 18.03
C GLY A 336 -1.57 21.06 18.04
N LEU A 337 -1.01 20.54 16.93
CA LEU A 337 0.43 20.33 16.77
C LEU A 337 1.21 21.65 16.83
N VAL A 338 0.76 22.68 16.11
CA VAL A 338 1.39 24.02 16.12
C VAL A 338 1.32 24.63 17.51
N GLY A 339 0.17 24.54 18.19
CA GLY A 339 0.01 25.02 19.57
C GLY A 339 0.96 24.31 20.55
N LEU A 340 1.15 22.99 20.38
CA LEU A 340 2.05 22.20 21.21
C LEU A 340 3.53 22.53 20.95
N VAL A 341 3.90 22.81 19.70
CA VAL A 341 5.24 23.29 19.34
C VAL A 341 5.50 24.69 19.91
N VAL A 342 4.55 25.61 19.80
CA VAL A 342 4.68 26.97 20.37
C VAL A 342 4.80 26.92 21.89
N LEU A 343 3.98 26.11 22.57
CA LEU A 343 4.04 25.91 24.01
C LEU A 343 5.39 25.32 24.45
N ALA A 344 5.90 24.33 23.73
CA ALA A 344 7.20 23.71 24.01
C ALA A 344 8.37 24.70 23.81
N VAL A 345 8.29 25.59 22.82
CA VAL A 345 9.29 26.66 22.60
C VAL A 345 9.20 27.71 23.70
N ALA A 346 8.00 28.13 24.09
CA ALA A 346 7.79 29.12 25.16
C ALA A 346 8.30 28.62 26.53
N LEU A 347 8.03 27.36 26.87
CA LEU A 347 8.55 26.70 28.09
C LEU A 347 10.08 26.61 28.10
N ARG A 348 10.71 26.52 26.92
CA ARG A 348 12.17 26.44 26.78
C ARG A 348 12.89 27.79 26.80
N LEU A 349 12.16 28.88 26.58
CA LEU A 349 12.67 30.26 26.64
C LEU A 349 12.44 30.91 28.01
N ALA A 350 11.55 30.33 28.83
CA ALA A 350 11.18 30.85 30.15
C ALA A 350 11.91 30.17 31.33
N GLY A 351 12.76 29.19 31.08
CA GLY A 351 13.59 28.50 32.09
C GLY A 351 15.06 28.54 31.71
#